data_AF-A0A849RWV5-F1
#
_entry.id   AF-A0A849RWV5-F1
#
_cell.length_a   1.000
_cell.length_b   1.000
_cell.length_c   1.000
_cell.angle_alpha   90.00
_cell.angle_beta   90.00
_cell.angle_gamma   90.00
#
_symmetry.space_group_name_H-M   'P 1'
#
loop_
_entity.id
_entity.type
_entity.pdbx_description
1 polymer ?
#
loop_
_entity_poly.entity_id
_entity_poly.type
_entity_poly.pdbx_seq_one_letter_code
_entity_poly.pdbx_strand_id
1 'polypeptide(L)'
;MTHKRSCHAECGASFAEVLVAMTLTLIGLVGAMGAFQAAERSVRTGTLATRALAMAESRVEAKRSVRWDRLLLDDLNHDGIPDLLMHDDGAGGDVSAGDGVYTGSWVQDGVQLAWTVTPSRSGSLSASGHVLIEARAVYEASEGQREVRIGTLRANPLFVGSQ
;
A
#
# COMPACT_ATOMS: atom_id res chain seq x y z
N MET A 1 8.62 -2.77 -76.00
CA MET A 1 7.92 -3.32 -74.83
C MET A 1 8.54 -4.67 -74.48
N THR A 2 9.44 -4.69 -73.51
CA THR A 2 10.15 -5.88 -73.03
C THR A 2 9.47 -6.41 -71.78
N HIS A 3 8.70 -7.49 -71.91
CA HIS A 3 8.16 -8.22 -70.76
C HIS A 3 9.29 -9.01 -70.10
N LYS A 4 9.93 -8.43 -69.07
CA LYS A 4 10.72 -9.20 -68.10
C LYS A 4 9.72 -9.96 -67.22
N ARG A 5 9.52 -11.25 -67.52
CA ARG A 5 8.96 -12.19 -66.54
C ARG A 5 9.97 -12.34 -65.41
N SER A 6 9.66 -11.78 -64.24
CA SER A 6 10.33 -12.12 -63.00
C SER A 6 9.96 -13.56 -62.64
N CYS A 7 10.82 -14.51 -63.00
CA CYS A 7 10.78 -15.83 -62.37
C CYS A 7 11.12 -15.65 -60.89
N HIS A 8 10.10 -15.63 -60.03
CA HIS A 8 10.28 -15.97 -58.62
C HIS A 8 10.65 -17.45 -58.60
N ALA A 9 11.93 -17.75 -58.36
CA ALA A 9 12.33 -19.09 -57.97
C ALA A 9 11.80 -19.30 -56.55
N GLU A 10 10.84 -20.18 -56.38
CA GLU A 10 10.48 -20.74 -55.08
C GLU A 10 11.65 -21.64 -54.62
N CYS A 11 12.71 -21.03 -54.09
CA CYS A 11 13.76 -21.77 -53.38
C CYS A 11 13.20 -22.19 -52.02
N GLY A 12 13.00 -23.50 -51.81
CA GLY A 12 12.66 -24.04 -50.49
C GLY A 12 13.76 -23.70 -49.46
N ALA A 13 13.36 -23.46 -48.21
CA ALA A 13 14.28 -23.10 -47.14
C ALA A 13 15.29 -24.23 -46.89
N SER A 14 16.58 -23.87 -46.75
CA SER A 14 17.61 -24.85 -46.40
C SER A 14 17.47 -25.26 -44.93
N PHE A 15 17.93 -26.48 -44.57
CA PHE A 15 17.89 -26.94 -43.17
C PHE A 15 18.59 -25.97 -42.19
N ALA A 16 19.70 -25.35 -42.62
CA ALA A 16 20.40 -24.35 -41.84
C ALA A 16 19.57 -23.07 -41.63
N GLU A 17 18.82 -22.65 -42.65
CA GLU A 17 17.95 -21.47 -42.58
C GLU A 17 16.78 -21.68 -41.60
N VAL A 18 16.16 -22.86 -41.63
CA VAL A 18 15.11 -23.23 -40.66
C VAL A 18 15.68 -23.26 -39.23
N LEU A 19 16.87 -23.83 -39.03
CA LEU A 19 17.53 -23.82 -37.72
C LEU A 19 17.85 -22.41 -37.22
N VAL A 20 18.29 -21.51 -38.10
CA VAL A 20 18.53 -20.10 -37.73
C VAL A 20 17.21 -19.40 -37.39
N ALA A 21 16.16 -19.59 -38.18
CA ALA A 21 14.85 -19.03 -37.89
C ALA A 21 14.29 -19.53 -36.54
N MET A 22 14.41 -20.84 -36.27
CA MET A 22 14.01 -21.45 -35.00
C MET A 22 14.83 -20.91 -33.82
N THR A 23 16.15 -20.75 -33.96
CA THR A 23 16.97 -20.21 -32.87
C THR A 23 16.63 -18.74 -32.58
N LEU A 24 16.47 -17.91 -33.62
CA LEU A 24 16.09 -16.51 -33.46
C LEU A 24 14.70 -16.34 -32.83
N THR A 25 13.73 -17.16 -33.25
CA THR A 25 12.38 -17.14 -32.66
C THR A 25 12.37 -17.61 -31.21
N LEU A 26 13.14 -18.64 -30.86
CA LEU A 26 13.27 -19.08 -29.47
C LEU A 26 13.92 -18.02 -28.58
N ILE A 27 15.00 -17.38 -29.04
CA ILE A 27 15.65 -16.28 -28.31
C ILE A 27 14.67 -15.12 -28.11
N GLY A 28 13.95 -14.74 -29.18
CA GLY A 28 12.93 -13.70 -29.11
C GLY A 28 11.81 -14.02 -28.11
N LEU A 29 11.32 -15.27 -28.11
CA LEU A 29 10.28 -15.73 -27.19
C LEU A 29 10.75 -15.68 -25.74
N VAL A 30 11.94 -16.19 -25.44
CA VAL A 30 12.50 -16.16 -24.07
C VAL A 30 12.69 -14.73 -23.59
N GLY A 31 13.18 -13.82 -24.46
CA GLY A 31 13.31 -12.41 -24.12
C GLY A 31 11.97 -11.75 -23.82
N ALA A 32 10.94 -12.00 -24.63
CA ALA A 32 9.59 -11.48 -24.42
C ALA A 32 8.97 -11.98 -23.11
N MET A 33 9.11 -13.27 -22.81
CA MET A 33 8.62 -13.86 -21.56
C MET A 33 9.33 -13.25 -20.34
N GLY A 34 10.65 -13.07 -20.40
CA GLY A 34 11.42 -12.41 -19.34
C GLY A 34 10.96 -10.98 -19.08
N ALA A 35 10.74 -10.20 -20.15
CA ALA A 35 10.22 -8.84 -20.05
C ALA A 35 8.80 -8.80 -19.45
N PHE A 36 7.93 -9.72 -19.86
CA PHE A 36 6.56 -9.81 -19.33
C PHE A 36 6.54 -10.15 -17.84
N GLN A 37 7.34 -11.13 -17.42
CA GLN A 37 7.47 -11.50 -16.00
C GLN A 37 8.04 -10.37 -15.14
N ALA A 38 8.93 -9.55 -15.70
CA ALA A 38 9.44 -8.36 -15.01
C ALA A 38 8.33 -7.30 -14.86
N ALA A 39 7.60 -7.04 -15.95
CA ALA A 39 6.48 -6.09 -15.95
C ALA A 39 5.35 -6.50 -14.97
N GLU A 40 4.98 -7.79 -14.95
CA GLU A 40 3.95 -8.31 -14.04
C GLU A 40 4.33 -8.10 -12.57
N ARG A 41 5.60 -8.35 -12.22
CA ARG A 41 6.12 -8.07 -10.87
C ARG A 41 6.01 -6.59 -10.52
N SER A 42 6.44 -5.70 -11.42
CA SER A 42 6.33 -4.26 -11.21
C SER A 42 4.88 -3.79 -11.04
N VAL A 43 3.95 -4.30 -11.84
CA VAL A 43 2.52 -3.98 -11.72
C VAL A 43 1.97 -4.46 -10.39
N ARG A 44 2.27 -5.71 -9.98
CA ARG A 44 1.80 -6.27 -8.71
C ARG A 44 2.34 -5.50 -7.50
N THR A 45 3.60 -5.07 -7.54
CA THR A 45 4.14 -4.22 -6.48
C THR A 45 3.50 -2.82 -6.49
N GLY A 46 3.24 -2.26 -7.68
CA GLY A 46 2.54 -0.99 -7.83
C GLY A 46 1.12 -1.02 -7.25
N THR A 47 0.35 -2.09 -7.51
CA THR A 47 -1.01 -2.21 -6.97
C THR A 47 -1.02 -2.30 -5.44
N LEU A 48 -0.07 -3.04 -4.84
CA LEU A 48 0.09 -3.08 -3.39
C LEU A 48 0.48 -1.72 -2.81
N ALA A 49 1.38 -1.00 -3.46
CA ALA A 49 1.79 0.34 -3.02
C ALA A 49 0.62 1.34 -3.03
N THR A 50 -0.16 1.38 -4.12
CA THR A 50 -1.34 2.25 -4.22
C THR A 50 -2.41 1.85 -3.20
N ARG A 51 -2.63 0.55 -2.99
CA ARG A 51 -3.56 0.07 -1.95
C ARG A 51 -3.10 0.48 -0.56
N ALA A 52 -1.82 0.28 -0.23
CA ALA A 52 -1.26 0.65 1.06
C ALA A 52 -1.40 2.16 1.32
N LEU A 53 -1.13 2.99 0.32
CA LEU A 53 -1.37 4.43 0.39
C LEU A 53 -2.85 4.76 0.62
N ALA A 54 -3.75 4.19 -0.18
CA ALA A 54 -5.19 4.44 -0.05
C ALA A 54 -5.73 4.00 1.31
N MET A 55 -5.27 2.88 1.85
CA MET A 55 -5.62 2.42 3.19
C MET A 55 -5.14 3.39 4.28
N ALA A 56 -3.89 3.85 4.19
CA ALA A 56 -3.35 4.83 5.14
C ALA A 56 -4.09 6.17 5.07
N GLU A 57 -4.35 6.69 3.86
CA GLU A 57 -5.10 7.93 3.66
C GLU A 57 -6.53 7.81 4.20
N SER A 58 -7.22 6.73 3.83
CA SER A 58 -8.58 6.45 4.30
C SER A 58 -8.62 6.37 5.83
N ARG A 59 -7.61 5.77 6.46
CA ARG A 59 -7.59 5.63 7.92
C ARG A 59 -7.40 6.96 8.63
N VAL A 60 -6.50 7.80 8.10
CA VAL A 60 -6.28 9.16 8.62
C VAL A 60 -7.55 10.00 8.47
N GLU A 61 -8.19 9.97 7.30
CA GLU A 61 -9.39 10.77 7.05
C GLU A 61 -10.58 10.28 7.88
N ALA A 62 -10.74 8.96 8.05
CA ALA A 62 -11.73 8.40 8.94
C ALA A 62 -11.53 8.92 10.38
N LYS A 63 -10.30 8.87 10.92
CA LYS A 63 -10.00 9.42 12.26
C LYS A 63 -10.20 10.93 12.37
N ARG A 64 -9.96 11.67 11.28
CA ARG A 64 -10.18 13.11 11.22
C ARG A 64 -11.66 13.48 11.34
N SER A 65 -12.54 12.66 10.75
CA SER A 65 -13.99 12.90 10.72
C SER A 65 -14.74 12.50 11.99
N VAL A 66 -14.19 11.54 12.77
CA VAL A 66 -14.81 11.02 14.00
C VAL A 66 -14.87 12.09 15.09
N ARG A 67 -15.86 12.04 15.99
CA ARG A 67 -15.96 12.96 17.13
C ARG A 67 -14.81 12.74 18.13
N TRP A 68 -14.39 13.81 18.82
CA TRP A 68 -13.24 13.75 19.75
C TRP A 68 -13.39 12.68 20.85
N ASP A 69 -14.61 12.52 21.38
CA ASP A 69 -14.95 11.52 22.40
C ASP A 69 -14.87 10.07 21.91
N ARG A 70 -14.88 9.85 20.59
CA ARG A 70 -14.79 8.52 19.96
C ARG A 70 -13.49 8.32 19.20
N LEU A 71 -12.49 9.17 19.39
CA LEU A 71 -11.26 9.10 18.60
C LEU A 71 -10.50 7.78 18.77
N LEU A 72 -10.66 7.09 19.90
CA LEU A 72 -10.05 5.78 20.17
C LEU A 72 -10.92 4.60 19.77
N LEU A 73 -12.13 4.86 19.28
CA LEU A 73 -13.03 3.84 18.77
C LEU A 73 -12.92 3.80 17.26
N ASP A 74 -12.88 2.60 16.72
CA ASP A 74 -12.86 2.34 15.29
C ASP A 74 -13.97 1.39 14.92
N ASP A 75 -14.83 1.85 14.04
CA ASP A 75 -15.74 1.05 13.25
C ASP A 75 -15.04 0.80 11.91
N LEU A 76 -14.52 -0.42 11.72
CA LEU A 76 -13.74 -0.80 10.54
C LEU A 76 -14.67 -1.22 9.40
N ASN A 77 -15.83 -1.79 9.74
CA ASN A 77 -16.80 -2.32 8.78
C ASN A 77 -17.89 -1.31 8.38
N HIS A 78 -17.95 -0.15 9.04
CA HIS A 78 -18.91 0.95 8.87
C HIS A 78 -20.38 0.58 9.17
N ASP A 79 -20.63 -0.37 10.07
CA ASP A 79 -21.98 -0.77 10.50
C ASP A 79 -22.56 0.11 11.63
N GLY A 80 -21.78 1.07 12.12
CA GLY A 80 -22.12 1.98 13.20
C GLY A 80 -21.75 1.47 14.60
N ILE A 81 -21.22 0.25 14.71
CA ILE A 81 -20.76 -0.38 15.94
C ILE A 81 -19.21 -0.36 15.94
N PRO A 82 -18.58 0.12 17.02
CA PRO A 82 -17.12 0.04 17.13
C PRO A 82 -16.64 -1.42 17.14
N ASP A 83 -15.83 -1.78 16.15
CA ASP A 83 -15.15 -3.08 16.06
C ASP A 83 -13.89 -3.12 16.93
N LEU A 84 -13.20 -1.98 17.05
CA LEU A 84 -11.88 -1.89 17.68
C LEU A 84 -11.80 -0.71 18.64
N LEU A 85 -11.24 -0.96 19.83
CA LEU A 85 -10.83 0.05 20.79
C LEU A 85 -9.31 0.13 20.77
N MET A 86 -8.76 1.34 20.62
CA MET A 86 -7.33 1.57 20.65
C MET A 86 -6.81 1.55 22.09
N HIS A 87 -5.66 0.92 22.28
CA HIS A 87 -5.03 0.73 23.58
C HIS A 87 -3.60 1.27 23.59
N ASP A 88 -3.14 1.61 24.80
CA ASP A 88 -1.78 2.02 25.15
C ASP A 88 -1.31 1.05 26.25
N ASP A 89 -1.20 -0.23 25.88
CA ASP A 89 -0.98 -1.37 26.77
C ASP A 89 0.24 -2.22 26.37
N GLY A 90 0.98 -1.78 25.35
CA GLY A 90 2.10 -2.50 24.76
C GLY A 90 1.69 -3.73 23.95
N ALA A 91 0.40 -3.90 23.64
CA ALA A 91 -0.13 -4.98 22.82
C ALA A 91 -0.71 -4.47 21.48
N GLY A 92 -1.02 -5.39 20.56
CA GLY A 92 -1.73 -5.04 19.32
C GLY A 92 -0.97 -4.13 18.33
N GLY A 93 0.35 -4.00 18.48
CA GLY A 93 1.20 -3.11 17.67
C GLY A 93 1.64 -1.85 18.41
N ASP A 94 1.20 -1.65 19.65
CA ASP A 94 1.74 -0.64 20.55
C ASP A 94 3.19 -1.00 20.97
N VAL A 95 4.08 -0.01 20.90
CA VAL A 95 5.52 -0.20 21.14
C VAL A 95 5.84 -0.16 22.63
N SER A 96 5.08 0.58 23.44
CA SER A 96 5.38 0.77 24.86
C SER A 96 4.15 1.14 25.66
N ALA A 97 3.76 0.27 26.59
CA ALA A 97 2.63 0.52 27.47
C ALA A 97 2.81 1.80 28.32
N GLY A 98 1.79 2.65 28.31
CA GLY A 98 1.71 3.87 29.09
C GLY A 98 2.54 5.03 28.55
N ASP A 99 2.94 5.00 27.28
CA ASP A 99 3.67 6.09 26.63
C ASP A 99 2.74 7.23 26.13
N GLY A 100 1.42 7.03 26.25
CA GLY A 100 0.39 7.95 25.80
C GLY A 100 0.07 7.82 24.31
N VAL A 101 0.59 6.82 23.60
CA VAL A 101 0.34 6.55 22.20
C VAL A 101 -0.66 5.42 22.07
N TYR A 102 -1.89 5.77 21.76
CA TYR A 102 -2.91 4.75 21.50
C TYR A 102 -2.68 4.17 20.13
N THR A 103 -2.64 2.84 20.03
CA THR A 103 -2.39 2.13 18.77
C THR A 103 -3.56 1.23 18.38
N GLY A 104 -3.83 1.15 17.08
CA GLY A 104 -4.75 0.22 16.46
C GLY A 104 -4.09 -0.43 15.24
N SER A 105 -4.48 -1.65 14.91
CA SER A 105 -3.96 -2.34 13.73
C SER A 105 -5.01 -3.20 13.04
N TRP A 106 -4.84 -3.38 11.74
CA TRP A 106 -5.71 -4.17 10.89
C TRP A 106 -4.93 -4.69 9.68
N VAL A 107 -5.13 -5.96 9.33
CA VAL A 107 -4.55 -6.57 8.13
C VAL A 107 -5.65 -6.79 7.11
N GLN A 108 -5.44 -6.30 5.88
CA GLN A 108 -6.35 -6.51 4.76
C GLN A 108 -5.57 -6.67 3.46
N ASP A 109 -5.92 -7.70 2.67
CA ASP A 109 -5.37 -7.97 1.33
C ASP A 109 -3.84 -7.92 1.21
N GLY A 110 -3.13 -8.45 2.21
CA GLY A 110 -1.66 -8.49 2.24
C GLY A 110 -0.98 -7.18 2.63
N VAL A 111 -1.74 -6.18 3.09
CA VAL A 111 -1.24 -4.95 3.69
C VAL A 111 -1.54 -4.98 5.19
N GLN A 112 -0.52 -4.77 6.01
CA GLN A 112 -0.66 -4.55 7.44
C GLN A 112 -0.76 -3.06 7.71
N LEU A 113 -1.93 -2.59 8.11
CA LEU A 113 -2.19 -1.22 8.50
C LEU A 113 -2.10 -1.11 10.03
N ALA A 114 -1.32 -0.15 10.53
CA ALA A 114 -1.31 0.26 11.93
C ALA A 114 -1.54 1.77 11.98
N TRP A 115 -2.23 2.26 12.99
CA TRP A 115 -2.42 3.70 13.20
C TRP A 115 -2.27 4.05 14.67
N THR A 116 -1.78 5.25 14.90
CA THR A 116 -1.54 5.78 16.23
C THR A 116 -2.30 7.08 16.44
N VAL A 117 -2.69 7.33 17.67
CA VAL A 117 -3.23 8.60 18.14
C VAL A 117 -2.36 9.03 19.31
N THR A 118 -1.56 10.08 19.10
CA THR A 118 -0.66 10.65 20.10
C THR A 118 -1.20 12.01 20.55
N PRO A 119 -1.76 12.11 21.76
CA PRO A 119 -2.20 13.38 22.31
C PRO A 119 -1.01 14.29 22.65
N SER A 120 -1.19 15.61 22.48
CA SER A 120 -0.17 16.62 22.78
C SER A 120 0.29 16.66 24.24
N ARG A 121 -0.52 16.13 25.16
CA ARG A 121 -0.22 15.99 26.59
C ARG A 121 -0.52 14.56 27.01
N SER A 122 0.41 13.98 27.76
CA SER A 122 0.20 12.69 28.41
C SER A 122 -0.99 12.75 29.38
N GLY A 123 -1.85 11.73 29.34
CA GLY A 123 -3.09 11.67 30.11
C GLY A 123 -4.35 11.62 29.23
N SER A 124 -5.46 12.19 29.72
CA SER A 124 -6.73 12.13 29.01
C SER A 124 -6.71 12.94 27.71
N LEU A 125 -7.23 12.37 26.62
CA LEU A 125 -7.52 13.05 25.36
C LEU A 125 -8.28 14.36 25.53
N SER A 126 -9.14 14.47 26.54
CA SER A 126 -9.93 15.67 26.84
C SER A 126 -9.06 16.87 27.24
N ALA A 127 -7.92 16.64 27.89
CA ALA A 127 -7.00 17.68 28.35
C ALA A 127 -5.95 18.07 27.29
N SER A 128 -5.91 17.38 26.16
CA SER A 128 -4.99 17.65 25.06
C SER A 128 -5.55 18.70 24.11
N GLY A 129 -4.71 19.67 23.71
CA GLY A 129 -5.09 20.72 22.75
C GLY A 129 -5.08 20.26 21.30
N HIS A 130 -4.31 19.20 21.00
CA HIS A 130 -4.30 18.54 19.70
C HIS A 130 -3.87 17.08 19.84
N VAL A 131 -4.06 16.33 18.77
CA VAL A 131 -3.57 14.96 18.59
C VAL A 131 -2.83 14.86 17.26
N LEU A 132 -1.74 14.11 17.26
CA LEU A 132 -1.11 13.59 16.05
C LEU A 132 -1.78 12.25 15.73
N ILE A 133 -2.25 12.10 14.50
CA ILE A 133 -2.81 10.85 13.99
C ILE A 133 -1.86 10.39 12.90
N GLU A 134 -1.25 9.22 13.05
CA GLU A 134 -0.43 8.61 12.00
C GLU A 134 -1.02 7.27 11.58
N ALA A 135 -0.99 6.98 10.29
CA ALA A 135 -1.27 5.66 9.74
C ALA A 135 -0.05 5.16 8.98
N ARG A 136 0.27 3.89 9.21
CA ARG A 136 1.41 3.15 8.68
C ARG A 136 0.89 1.90 7.99
N ALA A 137 1.04 1.84 6.68
CA ALA A 137 0.69 0.67 5.88
C ALA A 137 1.97 -0.03 5.42
N VAL A 138 2.12 -1.29 5.78
CA VAL A 138 3.30 -2.12 5.50
C VAL A 138 2.89 -3.25 4.56
N TYR A 139 3.69 -3.48 3.51
CA TYR A 139 3.43 -4.53 2.52
C TYR A 139 4.73 -5.16 2.05
N GLU A 140 4.66 -6.43 1.64
CA GLU A 140 5.79 -7.16 1.09
C GLU A 140 5.97 -6.85 -0.41
N ALA A 141 7.15 -6.39 -0.79
CA ALA A 141 7.57 -6.22 -2.17
C ALA A 141 8.68 -7.21 -2.53
N SER A 142 9.01 -7.32 -3.82
CA SER A 142 10.05 -8.23 -4.30
C SER A 142 11.46 -7.96 -3.73
N GLU A 143 11.69 -6.74 -3.24
CA GLU A 143 12.96 -6.30 -2.63
C GLU A 143 12.91 -6.30 -1.09
N GLY A 144 11.83 -6.82 -0.51
CA GLY A 144 11.56 -6.83 0.93
C GLY A 144 10.38 -5.95 1.32
N GLN A 145 10.26 -5.74 2.62
CA GLN A 145 9.14 -5.00 3.20
C GLN A 145 9.23 -3.51 2.87
N ARG A 146 8.11 -2.93 2.43
CA ARG A 146 7.94 -1.51 2.14
C ARG A 146 6.89 -0.92 3.06
N GLU A 147 7.03 0.37 3.37
CA GLU A 147 6.17 1.11 4.27
C GLU A 147 5.67 2.39 3.60
N VAL A 148 4.40 2.70 3.80
CA VAL A 148 3.80 4.00 3.56
C VAL A 148 3.35 4.56 4.89
N ARG A 149 3.73 5.81 5.18
CA ARG A 149 3.33 6.51 6.41
C ARG A 149 2.69 7.84 6.07
N ILE A 150 1.55 8.12 6.71
CA ILE A 150 0.80 9.37 6.56
C ILE A 150 0.47 9.87 7.95
N GLY A 151 0.73 11.15 8.19
CA GLY A 151 0.41 11.80 9.45
C GLY A 151 -0.46 13.03 9.23
N THR A 152 -1.32 13.32 10.20
CA THR A 152 -2.03 14.60 10.28
C THR A 152 -2.14 15.07 11.72
N LEU A 153 -2.22 16.38 11.90
CA LEU A 153 -2.45 16.99 13.20
C LEU A 153 -3.89 17.49 13.27
N ARG A 154 -4.59 17.12 14.34
CA ARG A 154 -5.97 17.54 14.57
C ARG A 154 -6.08 18.29 15.89
N ALA A 155 -6.59 19.52 15.82
CA ALA A 155 -6.88 20.32 17.00
C ALA A 155 -8.12 19.80 17.75
N ASN A 156 -8.10 19.88 19.08
CA ASN A 156 -9.23 19.57 19.94
C ASN A 156 -10.19 20.76 19.97
N PRO A 157 -11.42 20.64 19.42
CA PRO A 157 -12.37 21.74 19.46
C PRO A 157 -12.92 22.04 20.87
N LEU A 158 -12.79 21.11 21.81
CA LEU A 158 -13.28 21.24 23.18
C LEU A 158 -12.21 21.82 24.13
N PHE A 159 -10.99 22.03 23.65
CA PHE A 159 -9.90 22.51 24.49
C PHE A 159 -10.01 24.02 24.70
N VAL A 160 -10.13 24.43 25.96
CA VAL A 160 -10.30 25.84 26.37
C VAL A 160 -9.02 26.47 26.95
N GLY A 161 -7.88 25.77 26.89
CA GLY A 161 -6.64 26.20 27.55
C GLY A 161 -6.63 25.86 29.04
N SER A 162 -5.43 25.70 29.60
CA SER A 162 -5.25 25.73 31.05
C SER A 162 -5.33 27.19 31.48
N GLN A 163 -6.31 27.55 32.32
CA GLN A 163 -6.26 28.79 33.09
C GLN A 163 -5.04 28.82 34.01
#